data_AF-A0AAN8HIZ7-F1
#
_entry.id   AF-A0AAN8HIZ7-F1
#
_cell.length_a   1.000
_cell.length_b   1.000
_cell.length_c   1.000
_cell.angle_alpha   90.00
_cell.angle_beta   90.00
_cell.angle_gamma   90.00
#
_symmetry.space_group_name_H-M   'P 1'
#
loop_
_entity.id
_entity.type
_entity.pdbx_description
1 polymer ?
#
loop_
_entity_poly.entity_id
_entity_poly.type
_entity_poly.pdbx_seq_one_letter_code
_entity_poly.pdbx_strand_id
1 'polypeptide(L)'
;MCHAHHSAMGPEEFISRIMEAEPPEIYLMEDMKKPFTEASMMMSLTNLADKELVLMICWAKKIPGFMELSLADQIHLLKCCWLEILMLGLMWRSVDHPGKLIFSPDFKLNREEGQCVEGIMEIFDMLLAATSRFRELKLQREEYVCLKAMILLNSNLLSSSPQTAEELESRNKMLRLLDSVIDALVWAISKLGLSTQQQTLRLGHLTMLLSHIRHVSNKGMDHLSSMKRKNVVLVYDLLLEMLDANMSSDSSQSSSSPSSDTSSEQQQYAAPPPHLPGSEVPVPDRSPDGLQLSPSFQSLARMDSNDFIHPELWSLDEGDGGPSIEPTDYIIPDRVVMETALQG
;
A
#
# COMPACT_ATOMS: atom_id res chain seq x y z
N MET A 1 -34.81 17.46 23.68
CA MET A 1 -33.37 17.67 23.96
C MET A 1 -32.78 16.33 24.35
N CYS A 2 -31.90 15.80 23.51
CA CYS A 2 -30.82 14.84 23.77
C CYS A 2 -30.34 14.37 22.39
N HIS A 3 -29.63 15.26 21.67
CA HIS A 3 -28.78 14.80 20.58
C HIS A 3 -27.66 14.02 21.23
N ALA A 4 -27.67 12.69 21.08
CA ALA A 4 -26.52 11.87 21.42
C ALA A 4 -25.37 12.31 20.50
N HIS A 5 -24.48 13.16 21.02
CA HIS A 5 -23.16 13.35 20.42
C HIS A 5 -22.48 11.98 20.44
N HIS A 6 -22.52 11.26 19.31
CA HIS A 6 -21.52 10.23 19.06
C HIS A 6 -20.19 10.99 19.04
N SER A 7 -19.41 10.85 20.11
CA SER A 7 -18.03 11.33 20.13
C SER A 7 -17.35 10.68 18.94
N ALA A 8 -16.79 11.48 18.03
CA ALA A 8 -15.93 10.96 16.98
C ALA A 8 -14.82 10.14 17.66
N MET A 9 -14.60 8.92 17.19
CA MET A 9 -13.57 8.02 17.71
C MET A 9 -12.21 8.71 17.56
N GLY A 10 -11.42 8.75 18.63
CA GLY A 10 -10.09 9.36 18.58
C GLY A 10 -9.10 8.49 17.77
N PRO A 11 -8.01 9.07 17.24
CA PRO A 11 -6.99 8.34 16.49
C PRO A 11 -6.39 7.14 17.24
N GLU A 12 -6.12 7.28 18.53
CA GLU A 12 -5.61 6.20 19.39
C GLU A 12 -6.60 5.04 19.53
N GLU A 13 -7.87 5.34 19.77
CA GLU A 13 -8.92 4.33 19.87
C GLU A 13 -9.13 3.63 18.53
N PHE A 14 -9.08 4.39 17.42
CA PHE A 14 -9.15 3.84 16.08
C PHE A 14 -8.04 2.81 15.84
N ILE A 15 -6.78 3.15 16.16
CA ILE A 15 -5.64 2.22 16.05
C ILE A 15 -5.85 0.98 16.91
N SER A 16 -6.30 1.12 18.16
CA SER A 16 -6.58 -0.02 19.04
C SER A 16 -7.58 -0.98 18.38
N ARG A 17 -8.66 -0.45 17.80
CA ARG A 17 -9.70 -1.28 17.15
C ARG A 17 -9.19 -2.00 15.90
N ILE A 18 -8.42 -1.33 15.05
CA ILE A 18 -7.86 -1.98 13.85
C ILE A 18 -6.76 -3.00 14.21
N MET A 19 -6.03 -2.78 15.31
CA MET A 19 -5.06 -3.75 15.85
C MET A 19 -5.75 -5.00 16.41
N GLU A 20 -6.83 -4.83 17.18
CA GLU A 20 -7.67 -5.92 17.69
C GLU A 20 -8.38 -6.69 16.56
N ALA A 21 -8.60 -6.04 15.42
CA ALA A 21 -9.23 -6.65 14.26
C ALA A 21 -8.30 -7.60 13.48
N GLU A 22 -6.96 -7.52 13.69
CA GLU A 22 -5.98 -8.26 12.90
C GLU A 22 -6.28 -9.77 12.84
N PRO A 23 -6.22 -10.36 11.63
CA PRO A 23 -6.52 -11.77 11.47
C PRO A 23 -5.45 -12.65 12.16
N PRO A 24 -5.82 -13.86 12.63
CA PRO A 24 -4.86 -14.83 13.13
C PRO A 24 -3.90 -15.31 12.03
N GLU A 25 -2.76 -15.86 12.43
CA GLU A 25 -1.86 -16.54 11.50
C GLU A 25 -2.52 -17.77 10.87
N ILE A 26 -2.30 -17.95 9.57
CA ILE A 26 -2.77 -19.11 8.82
C ILE A 26 -1.60 -20.06 8.57
N TYR A 27 -1.87 -21.36 8.65
CA TYR A 27 -0.95 -22.43 8.30
C TYR A 27 -1.49 -23.15 7.07
N LEU A 28 -0.60 -23.56 6.17
CA LEU A 28 -0.98 -24.33 4.99
C LEU A 28 -1.38 -25.75 5.40
N MET A 29 -0.66 -26.32 6.38
CA MET A 29 -0.82 -27.68 6.92
C MET A 29 -0.67 -28.77 5.86
N GLU A 30 0.22 -28.56 4.88
CA GLU A 30 0.52 -29.51 3.80
C GLU A 30 1.94 -30.08 3.94
N ASP A 31 2.09 -31.40 3.78
CA ASP A 31 3.40 -32.06 3.71
C ASP A 31 4.07 -31.77 2.36
N MET A 32 4.75 -30.62 2.27
CA MET A 32 5.39 -30.18 1.04
C MET A 32 6.69 -30.95 0.76
N LYS A 33 6.63 -31.88 -0.20
CA LYS A 33 7.83 -32.61 -0.67
C LYS A 33 8.63 -31.73 -1.64
N LYS A 34 9.87 -31.41 -1.28
CA LYS A 34 10.82 -30.72 -2.16
C LYS A 34 11.45 -31.70 -3.17
N PRO A 35 11.84 -31.24 -4.38
CA PRO A 35 11.71 -29.88 -4.90
C PRO A 35 10.27 -29.55 -5.32
N PHE A 36 9.90 -28.27 -5.25
CA PHE A 36 8.60 -27.81 -5.74
C PHE A 36 8.54 -27.91 -7.26
N THR A 37 7.38 -28.33 -7.78
CA THR A 37 6.98 -28.13 -9.18
C THR A 37 6.13 -26.88 -9.30
N GLU A 38 6.07 -26.29 -10.50
CA GLU A 38 5.20 -25.14 -10.81
C GLU A 38 3.76 -25.34 -10.29
N ALA A 39 3.16 -26.47 -10.63
CA ALA A 39 1.79 -26.80 -10.22
C ALA A 39 1.64 -26.91 -8.69
N SER A 40 2.58 -27.59 -8.02
CA SER A 40 2.52 -27.73 -6.54
C SER A 40 2.68 -26.39 -5.84
N MET A 41 3.59 -25.54 -6.32
CA MET A 41 3.82 -24.22 -5.73
C MET A 41 2.62 -23.32 -5.93
N MET A 42 2.09 -23.27 -7.14
CA MET A 42 0.91 -22.46 -7.44
C MET A 42 -0.32 -22.92 -6.68
N MET A 43 -0.53 -24.24 -6.54
CA MET A 43 -1.67 -24.75 -5.76
C MET A 43 -1.58 -24.38 -4.28
N SER A 44 -0.39 -24.45 -3.68
CA SER A 44 -0.21 -24.02 -2.29
C SER A 44 -0.38 -22.50 -2.12
N LEU A 45 0.13 -21.70 -3.07
CA LEU A 45 -0.06 -20.24 -3.07
C LEU A 45 -1.54 -19.85 -3.21
N THR A 46 -2.29 -20.48 -4.13
CA THR A 46 -3.71 -20.17 -4.34
C THR A 46 -4.59 -20.69 -3.21
N ASN A 47 -4.28 -21.85 -2.62
CA ASN A 47 -4.96 -22.37 -1.42
C ASN A 47 -4.76 -21.41 -0.23
N LEU A 48 -3.53 -20.96 0.00
CA LEU A 48 -3.26 -20.00 1.07
C LEU A 48 -3.99 -18.67 0.84
N ALA A 49 -3.96 -18.14 -0.39
CA ALA A 49 -4.65 -16.91 -0.73
C ALA A 49 -6.16 -17.01 -0.49
N ASP A 50 -6.80 -18.13 -0.83
CA ASP A 50 -8.23 -18.37 -0.58
C ASP A 50 -8.56 -18.32 0.93
N LYS A 51 -7.74 -18.99 1.76
CA LYS A 51 -7.87 -18.93 3.22
C LYS A 51 -7.68 -17.50 3.76
N GLU A 52 -6.66 -16.78 3.27
CA GLU A 52 -6.41 -15.40 3.68
C GLU A 52 -7.53 -14.44 3.24
N LEU A 53 -8.16 -14.66 2.07
CA LEU A 53 -9.30 -13.87 1.60
C LEU A 53 -10.50 -13.96 2.55
N VAL A 54 -10.82 -15.16 3.05
CA VAL A 54 -11.91 -15.32 4.03
C VAL A 54 -11.63 -14.51 5.30
N LEU A 55 -10.38 -14.53 5.79
CA LEU A 55 -9.98 -13.74 6.96
C LEU A 55 -9.97 -12.24 6.67
N MET A 56 -9.59 -11.83 5.46
CA MET A 56 -9.62 -10.44 5.02
C MET A 56 -11.04 -9.88 5.02
N ILE A 57 -12.03 -10.63 4.53
CA ILE A 57 -13.44 -10.22 4.57
C ILE A 57 -13.89 -10.04 6.03
N CYS A 58 -13.53 -10.98 6.91
CA CYS A 58 -13.83 -10.89 8.33
C CYS A 58 -13.15 -9.68 9.01
N TRP A 59 -11.90 -9.39 8.62
CA TRP A 59 -11.12 -8.25 9.09
C TRP A 59 -11.73 -6.93 8.64
N ALA A 60 -12.08 -6.78 7.36
CA ALA A 60 -12.65 -5.55 6.81
C ALA A 60 -13.94 -5.13 7.54
N LYS A 61 -14.80 -6.09 7.87
CA LYS A 61 -16.04 -5.87 8.64
C LYS A 61 -15.80 -5.33 10.05
N LYS A 62 -14.60 -5.50 10.62
CA LYS A 62 -14.22 -4.99 11.94
C LYS A 62 -13.58 -3.60 11.87
N ILE A 63 -13.24 -3.10 10.68
CA ILE A 63 -12.68 -1.76 10.52
C ILE A 63 -13.75 -0.71 10.84
N PRO A 64 -13.51 0.23 11.77
CA PRO A 64 -14.50 1.21 12.15
C PRO A 64 -15.05 1.99 10.94
N GLY A 65 -16.37 2.03 10.82
CA GLY A 65 -17.09 2.72 9.73
C GLY A 65 -17.20 1.93 8.42
N PHE A 66 -16.46 0.84 8.21
CA PHE A 66 -16.56 0.06 6.95
C PHE A 66 -17.97 -0.52 6.73
N MET A 67 -18.62 -1.00 7.79
CA MET A 67 -19.98 -1.54 7.74
C MET A 67 -21.07 -0.48 7.50
N GLU A 68 -20.73 0.81 7.58
CA GLU A 68 -21.65 1.92 7.29
C GLU A 68 -21.72 2.26 5.79
N LEU A 69 -20.79 1.73 5.01
CA LEU A 69 -20.80 1.82 3.56
C LEU A 69 -21.88 0.91 2.96
N SER A 70 -22.32 1.19 1.74
CA SER A 70 -23.25 0.31 1.05
C SER A 70 -22.62 -1.07 0.82
N LEU A 71 -23.43 -2.13 0.75
CA LEU A 71 -22.91 -3.47 0.45
C LEU A 71 -22.16 -3.52 -0.89
N ALA A 72 -22.63 -2.74 -1.87
CA ALA A 72 -21.98 -2.62 -3.17
C ALA A 72 -20.57 -2.02 -3.03
N ASP A 73 -20.41 -0.96 -2.24
CA ASP A 73 -19.12 -0.32 -1.98
C ASP A 73 -18.19 -1.25 -1.20
N GLN A 74 -18.70 -1.95 -0.18
CA GLN A 74 -17.91 -2.92 0.60
C GLN A 74 -17.33 -4.02 -0.30
N ILE A 75 -18.17 -4.61 -1.17
CA ILE A 75 -17.75 -5.65 -2.12
C ILE A 75 -16.75 -5.08 -3.13
N HIS A 76 -17.01 -3.90 -3.66
CA HIS A 76 -16.14 -3.25 -4.63
C HIS A 76 -14.75 -2.97 -4.04
N LEU A 77 -14.68 -2.40 -2.84
CA LEU A 77 -13.42 -2.13 -2.14
C LEU A 77 -12.59 -3.39 -1.97
N LEU A 78 -13.20 -4.48 -1.47
CA LEU A 78 -12.53 -5.78 -1.33
C LEU A 78 -12.02 -6.30 -2.67
N LYS A 79 -12.84 -6.25 -3.72
CA LYS A 79 -12.47 -6.69 -5.07
C LYS A 79 -11.29 -5.92 -5.66
N CYS A 80 -11.14 -4.64 -5.33
CA CYS A 80 -10.06 -3.81 -5.84
C CYS A 80 -8.73 -3.98 -5.11
N CYS A 81 -8.74 -4.27 -3.81
CA CYS A 81 -7.53 -4.17 -2.98
C CYS A 81 -7.00 -5.50 -2.46
N TRP A 82 -7.69 -6.62 -2.68
CA TRP A 82 -7.38 -7.87 -1.99
C TRP A 82 -5.92 -8.31 -2.14
N LEU A 83 -5.38 -8.28 -3.36
CA LEU A 83 -4.01 -8.73 -3.59
C LEU A 83 -2.98 -7.79 -2.95
N GLU A 84 -3.26 -6.49 -2.89
CA GLU A 84 -2.43 -5.53 -2.17
C GLU A 84 -2.40 -5.82 -0.67
N ILE A 85 -3.55 -6.15 -0.07
CA ILE A 85 -3.64 -6.51 1.34
C ILE A 85 -2.87 -7.81 1.62
N LEU A 86 -3.00 -8.84 0.76
CA LEU A 86 -2.25 -10.09 0.89
C LEU A 86 -0.73 -9.84 0.79
N MET A 87 -0.30 -9.06 -0.21
CA MET A 87 1.11 -8.71 -0.39
C MET A 87 1.65 -7.87 0.77
N LEU A 88 0.88 -6.89 1.27
CA LEU A 88 1.24 -6.11 2.46
C LEU A 88 1.43 -7.02 3.68
N GLY A 89 0.51 -7.97 3.90
CA GLY A 89 0.64 -9.01 4.92
C GLY A 89 1.90 -9.86 4.77
N LEU A 90 2.17 -10.34 3.55
CA LEU A 90 3.36 -11.11 3.22
C LEU A 90 4.65 -10.35 3.54
N MET A 91 4.76 -9.10 3.09
CA MET A 91 5.94 -8.27 3.33
C MET A 91 6.15 -8.03 4.83
N TRP A 92 5.08 -7.72 5.58
CA TRP A 92 5.16 -7.54 7.03
C TRP A 92 5.68 -8.78 7.76
N ARG A 93 5.14 -9.96 7.45
CA ARG A 93 5.62 -11.24 8.01
C ARG A 93 7.07 -11.57 7.62
N SER A 94 7.56 -10.99 6.53
CA SER A 94 8.89 -11.24 5.98
C SER A 94 9.95 -10.23 6.39
N VAL A 95 9.60 -9.16 7.12
CA VAL A 95 10.51 -8.05 7.48
C VAL A 95 11.82 -8.55 8.11
N ASP A 96 11.70 -9.51 9.04
CA ASP A 96 12.81 -10.08 9.80
C ASP A 96 13.54 -11.23 9.07
N HIS A 97 13.20 -11.49 7.81
CA HIS A 97 13.72 -12.63 7.04
C HIS A 97 14.35 -12.19 5.71
N PRO A 98 15.54 -11.54 5.73
CA PRO A 98 16.21 -11.09 4.50
C PRO A 98 16.39 -12.23 3.48
N GLY A 99 16.01 -11.95 2.23
CA GLY A 99 16.13 -12.89 1.10
C GLY A 99 15.08 -14.01 1.07
N LYS A 100 14.09 -13.99 1.96
CA LYS A 100 13.00 -14.98 2.00
C LYS A 100 11.64 -14.29 2.09
N LEU A 101 10.63 -14.94 1.55
CA LEU A 101 9.23 -14.56 1.70
C LEU A 101 8.52 -15.60 2.58
N ILE A 102 7.86 -15.11 3.63
CA ILE A 102 7.16 -15.90 4.65
C ILE A 102 5.67 -15.88 4.34
N PHE A 103 5.25 -16.79 3.45
CA PHE A 103 3.84 -16.93 3.05
C PHE A 103 2.99 -17.38 4.24
N SER A 104 3.44 -18.41 4.96
CA SER A 104 2.91 -18.83 6.26
C SER A 104 4.05 -19.34 7.16
N PRO A 105 3.82 -19.58 8.46
CA PRO A 105 4.88 -20.09 9.34
C PRO A 105 5.46 -21.44 8.88
N ASP A 106 4.68 -22.24 8.15
CA ASP A 106 5.04 -23.52 7.56
C ASP A 106 5.37 -23.47 6.05
N PHE A 107 5.18 -22.32 5.39
CA PHE A 107 5.49 -22.13 3.97
C PHE A 107 6.37 -20.91 3.75
N LYS A 108 7.67 -21.16 3.60
CA LYS A 108 8.71 -20.14 3.44
C LYS A 108 9.45 -20.43 2.14
N LEU A 109 9.62 -19.41 1.31
CA LEU A 109 10.31 -19.53 0.04
C LEU A 109 11.53 -18.61 0.01
N ASN A 110 12.67 -19.17 -0.39
CA ASN A 110 13.79 -18.37 -0.90
C ASN A 110 13.66 -18.15 -2.41
N ARG A 111 14.59 -17.37 -2.96
CA ARG A 111 14.62 -17.02 -4.38
C ARG A 111 14.76 -18.26 -5.28
N GLU A 112 15.57 -19.22 -4.86
CA GLU A 112 15.82 -20.45 -5.63
C GLU A 112 14.58 -21.35 -5.70
N GLU A 113 13.84 -21.45 -4.60
CA GLU A 113 12.61 -22.25 -4.51
C GLU A 113 11.48 -21.63 -5.34
N GLY A 114 11.40 -20.29 -5.38
CA GLY A 114 10.42 -19.56 -6.19
C GLY A 114 10.62 -19.73 -7.71
N GLN A 115 11.82 -20.08 -8.17
CA GLN A 115 12.16 -20.15 -9.59
C GLN A 115 11.39 -21.23 -10.37
N CYS A 116 10.73 -22.16 -9.68
CA CYS A 116 9.94 -23.21 -10.33
C CYS A 116 8.66 -22.73 -11.01
N VAL A 117 8.23 -21.48 -10.81
CA VAL A 117 7.05 -20.88 -11.48
C VAL A 117 7.48 -19.89 -12.57
N GLU A 118 7.00 -20.08 -13.79
CA GLU A 118 7.40 -19.25 -14.93
C GLU A 118 6.92 -17.80 -14.77
N GLY A 119 7.85 -16.84 -14.73
CA GLY A 119 7.52 -15.40 -14.69
C GLY A 119 7.23 -14.84 -13.29
N ILE A 120 7.30 -15.65 -12.22
CA ILE A 120 7.09 -15.16 -10.84
C ILE A 120 8.26 -14.30 -10.33
N MET A 121 9.47 -14.49 -10.89
CA MET A 121 10.70 -13.94 -10.32
C MET A 121 10.73 -12.40 -10.29
N GLU A 122 10.11 -11.74 -11.27
CA GLU A 122 9.97 -10.28 -11.26
C GLU A 122 9.19 -9.84 -10.01
N ILE A 123 8.05 -10.47 -9.75
CA ILE A 123 7.20 -10.20 -8.59
C ILE A 123 7.92 -10.54 -7.29
N PHE A 124 8.61 -11.68 -7.26
CA PHE A 124 9.38 -12.12 -6.09
C PHE A 124 10.47 -11.11 -5.71
N ASP A 125 11.26 -10.67 -6.69
CA ASP A 125 12.33 -9.69 -6.48
C ASP A 125 11.75 -8.32 -6.08
N MET A 126 10.62 -7.90 -6.65
CA MET A 126 9.91 -6.67 -6.22
C MET A 126 9.41 -6.76 -4.77
N LEU A 127 8.84 -7.89 -4.35
CA LEU A 127 8.38 -8.11 -2.97
C LEU A 127 9.55 -8.08 -1.98
N LEU A 128 10.68 -8.71 -2.32
CA LEU A 128 11.89 -8.65 -1.50
C LEU A 128 12.42 -7.21 -1.37
N ALA A 129 12.45 -6.47 -2.47
CA ALA A 129 12.90 -5.07 -2.48
C ALA A 129 11.98 -4.20 -1.59
N ALA A 130 10.66 -4.31 -1.74
CA ALA A 130 9.69 -3.59 -0.92
C ALA A 130 9.77 -3.98 0.56
N THR A 131 9.95 -5.27 0.87
CA THR A 131 10.19 -5.75 2.25
C THR A 131 11.48 -5.17 2.83
N SER A 132 12.54 -4.97 2.02
CA SER A 132 13.74 -4.27 2.49
C SER A 132 13.45 -2.84 2.92
N ARG A 133 12.58 -2.14 2.18
CA ARG A 133 12.20 -0.75 2.53
C ARG A 133 11.43 -0.69 3.84
N PHE A 134 10.60 -1.69 4.14
CA PHE A 134 9.91 -1.78 5.44
C PHE A 134 10.91 -1.87 6.60
N ARG A 135 11.95 -2.69 6.42
CA ARG A 135 13.03 -2.88 7.40
C ARG A 135 13.87 -1.62 7.55
N GLU A 136 14.23 -0.97 6.44
CA GLU A 136 14.98 0.30 6.43
C GLU A 136 14.22 1.41 7.15
N LEU A 137 12.91 1.52 6.91
CA LEU A 137 12.02 2.49 7.57
C LEU A 137 11.69 2.15 9.02
N LYS A 138 12.08 0.96 9.49
CA LYS A 138 11.67 0.39 10.78
C LYS A 138 10.17 0.57 10.97
N LEU A 139 9.39 0.06 10.02
CA LEU A 139 7.93 0.21 10.01
C LEU A 139 7.36 -0.30 11.33
N GLN A 140 6.57 0.52 12.01
CA GLN A 140 5.92 0.15 13.26
C GLN A 140 4.60 -0.56 13.00
N ARG A 141 4.13 -1.33 13.98
CA ARG A 141 2.92 -2.14 13.82
C ARG A 141 1.66 -1.29 13.64
N GLU A 142 1.59 -0.17 14.35
CA GLU A 142 0.52 0.82 14.24
C GLU A 142 0.47 1.45 12.84
N GLU A 143 1.64 1.73 12.25
CA GLU A 143 1.74 2.27 10.89
C GLU A 143 1.33 1.22 9.86
N TYR A 144 1.76 -0.03 10.05
CA TYR A 144 1.37 -1.16 9.20
C TYR A 144 -0.14 -1.33 9.12
N VAL A 145 -0.85 -1.37 10.26
CA VAL A 145 -2.32 -1.54 10.26
C VAL A 145 -3.03 -0.33 9.66
N CYS A 146 -2.50 0.89 9.84
CA CYS A 146 -3.01 2.08 9.18
C CYS A 146 -2.83 1.99 7.66
N LEU A 147 -1.65 1.61 7.15
CA LEU A 147 -1.42 1.42 5.72
C LEU A 147 -2.37 0.36 5.12
N LYS A 148 -2.59 -0.73 5.85
CA LYS A 148 -3.54 -1.78 5.46
C LYS A 148 -4.98 -1.27 5.37
N ALA A 149 -5.42 -0.47 6.35
CA ALA A 149 -6.72 0.20 6.32
C ALA A 149 -6.83 1.25 5.20
N MET A 150 -5.74 1.99 4.92
CA MET A 150 -5.68 2.91 3.78
C MET A 150 -5.87 2.15 2.47
N ILE A 151 -5.19 1.02 2.26
CA ILE A 151 -5.36 0.18 1.06
C ILE A 151 -6.82 -0.26 0.89
N LEU A 152 -7.47 -0.71 1.97
CA LEU A 152 -8.88 -1.12 1.93
C LEU A 152 -9.81 0.02 1.48
N LEU A 153 -9.56 1.24 1.98
CA LEU A 153 -10.42 2.40 1.75
C LEU A 153 -10.02 3.23 0.52
N ASN A 154 -8.86 2.97 -0.06
CA ASN A 154 -8.31 3.68 -1.21
C ASN A 154 -8.69 2.98 -2.52
N SER A 155 -9.97 3.08 -2.89
CA SER A 155 -10.44 2.65 -4.22
C SER A 155 -10.45 3.79 -5.24
N ASN A 156 -10.19 3.41 -6.49
CA ASN A 156 -10.33 4.22 -7.70
C ASN A 156 -11.75 4.75 -7.94
N LEU A 157 -12.73 4.47 -7.05
CA LEU A 157 -14.05 5.11 -7.00
C LEU A 157 -14.01 6.65 -7.00
N LEU A 158 -12.84 7.24 -6.73
CA LEU A 158 -12.64 8.68 -6.87
C LEU A 158 -12.57 9.16 -8.34
N SER A 159 -12.42 8.26 -9.31
CA SER A 159 -12.15 8.58 -10.72
C SER A 159 -13.39 8.99 -11.51
N SER A 160 -14.57 8.45 -11.19
CA SER A 160 -15.84 8.87 -11.81
C SER A 160 -16.50 10.01 -11.03
N SER A 161 -17.00 11.02 -11.75
CA SER A 161 -17.84 12.06 -11.15
C SER A 161 -19.14 11.40 -10.65
N PRO A 162 -19.54 11.62 -9.39
CA PRO A 162 -20.81 11.11 -8.89
C PRO A 162 -21.95 11.69 -9.73
N GLN A 163 -22.87 10.83 -10.16
CA GLN A 163 -24.03 11.21 -10.98
C GLN A 163 -25.29 11.35 -10.14
N THR A 164 -25.31 10.74 -8.95
CA THR A 164 -26.45 10.77 -8.03
C THR A 164 -26.07 11.33 -6.65
N ALA A 165 -27.08 11.82 -5.91
CA ALA A 165 -26.87 12.33 -4.55
C ALA A 165 -26.42 11.22 -3.59
N GLU A 166 -26.90 9.99 -3.79
CA GLU A 166 -26.54 8.81 -3.01
C GLU A 166 -25.06 8.43 -3.23
N GLU A 167 -24.58 8.46 -4.48
CA GLU A 167 -23.15 8.26 -4.79
C GLU A 167 -22.25 9.32 -4.17
N LEU A 168 -22.68 10.59 -4.20
CA LEU A 168 -21.95 11.68 -3.56
C LEU A 168 -21.88 11.49 -2.03
N GLU A 169 -22.98 11.08 -1.41
CA GLU A 169 -23.00 10.78 0.03
C GLU A 169 -22.09 9.59 0.38
N SER A 170 -22.14 8.51 -0.40
CA SER A 170 -21.24 7.36 -0.21
C SER A 170 -19.77 7.77 -0.35
N ARG A 171 -19.44 8.54 -1.38
CA ARG A 171 -18.09 9.10 -1.58
C ARG A 171 -17.64 9.94 -0.38
N ASN A 172 -18.52 10.80 0.14
CA ASN A 172 -18.21 11.62 1.32
C ASN A 172 -18.06 10.78 2.60
N LYS A 173 -18.79 9.66 2.75
CA LYS A 173 -18.56 8.71 3.84
C LYS A 173 -17.17 8.10 3.73
N MET A 174 -16.81 7.60 2.54
CA MET A 174 -15.50 6.99 2.30
C MET A 174 -14.33 7.95 2.52
N LEU A 175 -14.44 9.20 2.04
CA LEU A 175 -13.40 10.22 2.29
C LEU A 175 -13.22 10.48 3.79
N ARG A 176 -14.30 10.57 4.56
CA ARG A 176 -14.21 10.73 6.03
C ARG A 176 -13.56 9.54 6.73
N LEU A 177 -13.81 8.32 6.25
CA LEU A 177 -13.13 7.13 6.78
C LEU A 177 -11.63 7.18 6.45
N LEU A 178 -11.27 7.54 5.23
CA LEU A 178 -9.88 7.70 4.83
C LEU A 178 -9.16 8.78 5.65
N ASP A 179 -9.80 9.94 5.85
CA ASP A 179 -9.28 11.01 6.70
C ASP A 179 -9.03 10.51 8.13
N SER A 180 -9.95 9.69 8.68
CA SER A 180 -9.78 9.09 10.01
C SER A 180 -8.57 8.15 10.08
N VAL A 181 -8.30 7.39 9.02
CA VAL A 181 -7.09 6.54 8.94
C VAL A 181 -5.82 7.37 8.79
N ILE A 182 -5.88 8.47 8.03
CA ILE A 182 -4.74 9.40 7.87
C ILE A 182 -4.42 10.07 9.21
N ASP A 183 -5.43 10.54 9.94
CA ASP A 183 -5.26 11.12 11.28
C ASP A 183 -4.69 10.10 12.26
N ALA A 184 -5.14 8.83 12.20
CA ALA A 184 -4.55 7.73 12.94
C ALA A 184 -3.06 7.52 12.58
N LEU A 185 -2.72 7.48 11.29
CA LEU A 185 -1.33 7.32 10.85
C LEU A 185 -0.44 8.48 11.32
N VAL A 186 -0.91 9.72 11.19
CA VAL A 186 -0.19 10.92 11.66
C VAL A 186 -0.01 10.87 13.17
N TRP A 187 -1.05 10.47 13.92
CA TRP A 187 -0.95 10.26 15.36
C TRP A 187 0.11 9.19 15.70
N ALA A 188 0.12 8.05 15.02
CA ALA A 188 1.12 6.99 15.23
C ALA A 188 2.55 7.49 14.97
N ILE A 189 2.76 8.24 13.88
CA ILE A 189 4.05 8.86 13.56
C ILE A 189 4.47 9.87 14.64
N SER A 190 3.53 10.65 15.19
CA SER A 190 3.82 11.64 16.22
C SER A 190 4.37 11.01 17.52
N LYS A 191 4.01 9.75 17.80
CA LYS A 191 4.49 8.98 18.97
C LYS A 191 5.97 8.63 18.90
N LEU A 192 6.59 8.74 17.72
CA LEU A 192 8.00 8.43 17.50
C LEU A 192 8.95 9.53 18.00
N GLY A 193 8.44 10.66 18.49
CA GLY A 193 9.27 11.77 18.98
C GLY A 193 10.03 12.51 17.87
N LEU A 194 9.59 12.36 16.63
CA LEU A 194 10.17 13.02 15.45
C LEU A 194 9.80 14.51 15.40
N SER A 195 10.65 15.33 14.78
CA SER A 195 10.30 16.73 14.48
C SER A 195 9.17 16.81 13.45
N THR A 196 8.43 17.91 13.39
CA THR A 196 7.32 18.08 12.42
C THR A 196 7.78 17.84 10.97
N GLN A 197 8.98 18.30 10.60
CA GLN A 197 9.53 18.04 9.26
C GLN A 197 9.77 16.55 9.01
N GLN A 198 10.34 15.84 10.00
CA GLN A 198 10.56 14.39 9.91
C GLN A 198 9.25 13.60 9.89
N GLN A 199 8.22 14.05 10.61
CA GLN A 199 6.89 13.44 10.57
C GLN A 199 6.29 13.53 9.16
N THR A 200 6.36 14.70 8.52
CA THR A 200 5.88 14.88 7.13
C THR A 200 6.67 14.02 6.15
N LEU A 201 8.00 13.96 6.27
CA LEU A 201 8.84 13.10 5.43
C LEU A 201 8.49 11.61 5.61
N ARG A 202 8.30 11.18 6.86
CA ARG A 202 7.90 9.81 7.16
C ARG A 202 6.54 9.48 6.55
N LEU A 203 5.55 10.36 6.70
CA LEU A 203 4.24 10.19 6.07
C LEU A 203 4.39 10.05 4.55
N GLY A 204 5.20 10.90 3.91
CA GLY A 204 5.55 10.79 2.49
C GLY A 204 6.11 9.42 2.13
N HIS A 205 7.14 8.95 2.84
CA HIS A 205 7.73 7.63 2.61
C HIS A 205 6.71 6.49 2.76
N LEU A 206 5.87 6.53 3.79
CA LEU A 206 4.84 5.52 4.02
C LEU A 206 3.76 5.52 2.93
N THR A 207 3.37 6.69 2.44
CA THR A 207 2.44 6.80 1.30
C THR A 207 3.06 6.30 -0.01
N MET A 208 4.36 6.52 -0.23
CA MET A 208 5.07 5.98 -1.40
C MET A 208 5.16 4.45 -1.39
N LEU A 209 5.19 3.81 -0.22
CA LEU A 209 5.10 2.35 -0.12
C LEU A 209 3.78 1.84 -0.75
N LEU A 210 2.67 2.56 -0.57
CA LEU A 210 1.38 2.17 -1.16
C LEU A 210 1.46 2.10 -2.69
N SER A 211 2.16 3.04 -3.33
CA SER A 211 2.38 3.04 -4.78
C SER A 211 3.20 1.83 -5.24
N HIS A 212 4.24 1.47 -4.50
CA HIS A 212 5.01 0.26 -4.79
C HIS A 212 4.16 -0.99 -4.63
N ILE A 213 3.37 -1.08 -3.54
CA ILE A 213 2.47 -2.22 -3.29
C ILE A 213 1.47 -2.38 -4.43
N ARG A 214 0.85 -1.28 -4.88
CA ARG A 214 -0.06 -1.28 -6.03
C ARG A 214 0.62 -1.78 -7.30
N HIS A 215 1.85 -1.34 -7.57
CA HIS A 215 2.60 -1.79 -8.74
C HIS A 215 2.86 -3.30 -8.72
N VAL A 216 3.34 -3.83 -7.59
CA VAL A 216 3.58 -5.27 -7.43
C VAL A 216 2.28 -6.07 -7.51
N SER A 217 1.19 -5.54 -6.93
CA SER A 217 -0.14 -6.15 -7.02
C SER A 217 -0.63 -6.24 -8.46
N ASN A 218 -0.50 -5.18 -9.26
CA ASN A 218 -0.89 -5.21 -10.68
C ASN A 218 -0.11 -6.31 -11.44
N LYS A 219 1.21 -6.39 -11.23
CA LYS A 219 2.05 -7.45 -11.83
C LYS A 219 1.63 -8.85 -11.36
N GLY A 220 1.29 -9.00 -10.08
CA GLY A 220 0.75 -10.24 -9.52
C GLY A 220 -0.59 -10.63 -10.14
N MET A 221 -1.48 -9.65 -10.36
CA MET A 221 -2.77 -9.83 -11.01
C MET A 221 -2.60 -10.34 -12.45
N ASP A 222 -1.71 -9.71 -13.23
CA ASP A 222 -1.39 -10.12 -14.59
C ASP A 222 -0.87 -11.56 -14.65
N HIS A 223 0.02 -11.90 -13.72
CA HIS A 223 0.60 -13.24 -13.61
C HIS A 223 -0.46 -14.30 -13.27
N LEU A 224 -1.31 -14.05 -12.25
CA LEU A 224 -2.41 -14.96 -11.88
C LEU A 224 -3.38 -15.16 -13.05
N SER A 225 -3.65 -14.11 -13.81
CA SER A 225 -4.55 -14.13 -14.96
C SER A 225 -3.98 -14.92 -16.13
N SER A 226 -2.68 -14.79 -16.37
CA SER A 226 -1.93 -15.62 -17.31
C SER A 226 -2.01 -17.09 -16.93
N MET A 227 -1.78 -17.41 -15.65
CA MET A 227 -1.82 -18.78 -15.12
C MET A 227 -3.22 -19.40 -15.19
N LYS A 228 -4.26 -18.63 -14.89
CA LYS A 228 -5.66 -19.02 -15.09
C LYS A 228 -5.92 -19.42 -16.54
N ARG A 229 -5.52 -18.58 -17.51
CA ARG A 229 -5.72 -18.86 -18.95
C ARG A 229 -4.97 -20.12 -19.43
N LYS A 230 -3.81 -20.41 -18.84
CA LYS A 230 -3.03 -21.62 -19.14
C LYS A 230 -3.61 -22.90 -18.48
N ASN A 231 -4.65 -22.79 -17.65
CA ASN A 231 -5.21 -23.89 -16.84
C ASN A 231 -4.16 -24.58 -15.94
N VAL A 232 -3.16 -23.83 -15.48
CA VAL A 232 -2.06 -24.36 -14.64
C VAL A 232 -2.53 -24.63 -13.21
N VAL A 233 -3.59 -23.96 -12.75
CA VAL A 233 -4.03 -23.98 -11.35
C VAL A 233 -5.55 -24.04 -11.26
N LEU A 234 -6.06 -24.88 -10.37
CA LEU A 234 -7.44 -24.80 -9.91
C LEU A 234 -7.54 -23.62 -8.95
N VAL A 235 -8.20 -22.55 -9.38
CA VAL A 235 -8.48 -21.40 -8.53
C VAL A 235 -9.81 -21.69 -7.82
N TYR A 236 -9.82 -21.61 -6.49
CA TYR A 236 -11.02 -21.74 -5.68
C TYR A 236 -12.06 -20.66 -6.01
N ASP A 237 -13.34 -20.94 -5.79
CA ASP A 237 -14.46 -20.10 -6.23
C ASP A 237 -14.35 -18.63 -5.77
N LEU A 238 -13.91 -18.39 -4.53
CA LEU A 238 -13.76 -17.03 -4.00
C LEU A 238 -12.59 -16.29 -4.66
N LEU A 239 -11.40 -16.88 -4.67
CA LEU A 239 -10.24 -16.30 -5.34
C LEU A 239 -10.51 -16.05 -6.84
N LEU A 240 -11.28 -16.95 -7.48
CA LEU A 240 -11.68 -16.82 -8.87
C LEU A 240 -12.61 -15.62 -9.08
N GLU A 241 -13.60 -15.43 -8.21
CA GLU A 241 -14.50 -14.28 -8.27
C GLU A 241 -13.73 -12.96 -8.09
N MET A 242 -12.78 -12.92 -7.16
CA MET A 242 -11.94 -11.74 -6.90
C MET A 242 -11.03 -11.42 -8.09
N LEU A 243 -10.49 -12.45 -8.75
CA LEU A 243 -9.67 -12.32 -9.95
C LEU A 243 -10.50 -11.82 -11.16
N ASP A 244 -11.68 -12.39 -11.38
CA ASP A 244 -12.55 -12.04 -12.51
C ASP A 244 -13.12 -10.63 -12.45
N ALA A 245 -13.37 -10.12 -11.23
CA ALA A 245 -13.76 -8.73 -11.03
C ALA A 245 -12.74 -7.75 -11.64
N ASN A 246 -11.44 -8.06 -11.52
CA ASN A 246 -10.36 -7.21 -12.02
C ASN A 246 -10.14 -7.36 -13.54
N MET A 247 -10.45 -8.51 -14.14
CA MET A 247 -10.37 -8.71 -15.60
C MET A 247 -11.43 -7.92 -16.37
N SER A 248 -12.62 -7.78 -15.79
CA SER A 248 -13.75 -7.13 -16.46
C SER A 248 -13.55 -5.62 -16.66
N SER A 249 -12.80 -4.95 -15.78
CA SER A 249 -12.56 -3.50 -15.83
C SER A 249 -11.62 -3.07 -16.98
N ASP A 250 -10.69 -3.93 -17.40
CA ASP A 250 -9.74 -3.63 -18.49
C ASP A 250 -10.37 -3.74 -19.89
N SER A 251 -11.38 -4.61 -20.05
CA SER A 251 -12.05 -4.82 -21.34
C SER A 251 -12.89 -3.62 -21.82
N SER A 252 -13.17 -2.66 -20.92
CA SER A 252 -13.91 -1.43 -21.23
C SER A 252 -13.07 -0.26 -21.73
N GLN A 253 -11.73 -0.36 -21.79
CA GLN A 253 -10.86 0.74 -22.22
C GLN A 253 -10.11 0.52 -23.55
N SER A 254 -10.23 -0.64 -24.19
CA SER A 254 -9.54 -0.94 -25.45
C SER A 254 -10.48 -1.09 -26.65
N SER A 255 -11.25 -0.07 -27.01
CA SER A 255 -11.84 0.01 -28.36
C SER A 255 -12.27 1.44 -28.74
N SER A 256 -11.30 2.32 -28.99
CA SER A 256 -11.53 3.48 -29.86
C SER A 256 -10.22 3.95 -30.47
N SER A 257 -9.78 3.27 -31.52
CA SER A 257 -8.78 3.82 -32.44
C SER A 257 -9.53 4.50 -33.60
N PRO A 258 -9.42 5.83 -33.80
CA PRO A 258 -9.81 6.43 -35.05
C PRO A 258 -8.65 6.29 -36.05
N SER A 259 -8.95 5.71 -37.20
CA SER A 259 -8.10 5.64 -38.38
C SER A 259 -7.69 7.05 -38.81
N SER A 260 -6.38 7.31 -38.87
CA SER A 260 -5.83 8.53 -39.46
C SER A 260 -5.51 8.28 -40.93
N ASP A 261 -6.40 8.78 -41.80
CA ASP A 261 -6.12 8.96 -43.23
C ASP A 261 -5.15 10.13 -43.43
N THR A 262 -4.16 9.87 -44.28
CA THR A 262 -3.14 10.80 -44.75
C THR A 262 -3.72 11.82 -45.72
N SER A 263 -3.40 13.10 -45.57
CA SER A 263 -3.32 14.06 -46.68
C SER A 263 -2.40 15.23 -46.31
N SER A 264 -1.31 15.33 -47.06
CA SER A 264 -0.32 16.40 -47.07
C SER A 264 -0.88 17.65 -47.75
N GLU A 265 -0.60 18.87 -47.26
CA GLU A 265 -0.26 20.03 -48.12
C GLU A 265 0.15 21.29 -47.32
N GLN A 266 1.40 21.69 -47.58
CA GLN A 266 1.92 23.04 -47.88
C GLN A 266 1.78 24.23 -46.91
N GLN A 267 2.97 24.78 -46.62
CA GLN A 267 3.28 26.06 -46.00
C GLN A 267 2.74 27.27 -46.78
N GLN A 268 2.26 28.30 -46.09
CA GLN A 268 2.39 29.68 -46.56
C GLN A 268 2.37 30.73 -45.43
N TYR A 269 3.30 31.68 -45.58
CA TYR A 269 3.65 32.81 -44.73
C TYR A 269 2.54 33.85 -44.53
N ALA A 270 2.52 34.53 -43.37
CA ALA A 270 2.20 35.96 -43.27
C ALA A 270 2.79 36.62 -42.00
N ALA A 271 3.44 37.77 -42.18
CA ALA A 271 4.12 38.60 -41.19
C ALA A 271 3.17 39.61 -40.49
N PRO A 272 3.57 40.26 -39.37
CA PRO A 272 2.71 41.14 -38.57
C PRO A 272 2.87 42.64 -38.90
N PRO A 273 1.88 43.49 -38.54
CA PRO A 273 2.07 44.94 -38.39
C PRO A 273 1.74 45.48 -36.97
N PRO A 274 2.08 46.75 -36.64
CA PRO A 274 2.79 47.10 -35.39
C PRO A 274 2.14 48.14 -34.43
N HIS A 275 2.67 48.21 -33.19
CA HIS A 275 3.00 49.36 -32.29
C HIS A 275 2.05 50.60 -32.21
N LEU A 276 1.52 51.04 -31.04
CA LEU A 276 2.07 51.87 -29.92
C LEU A 276 0.86 52.46 -29.09
N PRO A 277 0.99 53.30 -28.04
CA PRO A 277 1.64 53.11 -26.73
C PRO A 277 0.81 53.63 -25.50
N GLY A 278 1.29 53.35 -24.28
CA GLY A 278 1.21 54.29 -23.15
C GLY A 278 0.20 53.99 -22.03
N SER A 279 0.70 53.62 -20.84
CA SER A 279 0.55 54.44 -19.63
C SER A 279 1.29 53.85 -18.43
N GLU A 280 1.72 54.79 -17.60
CA GLU A 280 2.76 54.78 -16.58
C GLU A 280 2.21 54.48 -15.16
N VAL A 281 3.08 53.90 -14.31
CA VAL A 281 3.15 53.95 -12.81
C VAL A 281 2.12 53.22 -11.91
N PRO A 282 2.41 52.95 -10.61
CA PRO A 282 3.47 52.14 -9.98
C PRO A 282 2.94 50.97 -9.11
N VAL A 283 3.85 50.04 -8.79
CA VAL A 283 3.74 49.03 -7.72
C VAL A 283 3.98 49.67 -6.34
N PRO A 284 3.28 49.24 -5.28
CA PRO A 284 3.88 49.23 -3.95
C PRO A 284 3.91 47.82 -3.33
N ASP A 285 5.06 47.51 -2.75
CA ASP A 285 5.34 46.39 -1.84
C ASP A 285 4.39 46.35 -0.64
N ARG A 286 3.92 45.15 -0.28
CA ARG A 286 3.74 44.71 1.11
C ARG A 286 3.41 43.21 1.21
N SER A 287 4.35 42.42 1.69
CA SER A 287 4.10 41.24 2.55
C SER A 287 3.84 41.73 4.00
N PRO A 288 3.44 40.89 5.00
CA PRO A 288 3.33 39.42 5.00
C PRO A 288 2.07 38.84 5.71
N ASP A 289 2.06 37.51 5.77
CA ASP A 289 1.37 36.61 6.72
C ASP A 289 -0.11 36.23 6.54
N GLY A 290 -0.32 34.93 6.37
CA GLY A 290 -1.61 34.26 6.36
C GLY A 290 -1.51 32.81 5.86
N LEU A 291 -0.89 31.95 6.66
CA LEU A 291 -0.81 30.50 6.47
C LEU A 291 -2.20 29.89 6.21
N GLN A 292 -2.42 29.36 5.01
CA GLN A 292 -3.47 28.35 4.80
C GLN A 292 -3.17 27.52 3.55
N LEU A 293 -2.34 26.49 3.69
CA LEU A 293 -2.25 25.41 2.71
C LEU A 293 -1.99 24.08 3.43
N SER A 294 -3.06 23.39 3.78
CA SER A 294 -3.05 21.93 3.78
C SER A 294 -3.29 21.49 2.32
N PRO A 295 -2.33 20.87 1.61
CA PRO A 295 -2.63 20.32 0.31
C PRO A 295 -3.51 19.09 0.49
N SER A 296 -4.67 19.09 -0.17
CA SER A 296 -5.52 17.92 -0.30
C SER A 296 -4.77 16.81 -1.06
N PHE A 297 -4.94 15.57 -0.61
CA PHE A 297 -4.28 14.35 -1.12
C PHE A 297 -4.40 14.15 -2.64
N GLN A 298 -5.37 14.79 -3.28
CA GLN A 298 -5.52 14.84 -4.74
C GLN A 298 -4.26 15.37 -5.45
N SER A 299 -3.45 16.21 -4.79
CA SER A 299 -2.25 16.79 -5.41
C SER A 299 -1.02 15.86 -5.34
N LEU A 300 -0.94 14.96 -4.36
CA LEU A 300 0.15 13.96 -4.29
C LEU A 300 -0.12 12.74 -5.18
N ALA A 301 -1.40 12.41 -5.44
CA ALA A 301 -1.78 11.27 -6.27
C ALA A 301 -1.68 11.50 -7.79
N ARG A 302 -1.23 12.69 -8.24
CA ARG A 302 -1.02 13.06 -9.65
C ARG A 302 0.47 13.02 -10.06
N MET A 303 1.20 11.96 -9.69
CA MET A 303 2.49 11.68 -10.31
C MET A 303 2.28 10.65 -11.42
N ASP A 304 2.37 11.11 -12.67
CA ASP A 304 2.37 10.27 -13.86
C ASP A 304 3.51 9.23 -13.77
N SER A 305 3.24 8.01 -14.24
CA SER A 305 4.09 6.82 -14.09
C SER A 305 5.43 6.84 -14.86
N ASN A 306 5.97 8.01 -15.22
CA ASN A 306 7.18 8.13 -16.03
C ASN A 306 8.39 8.80 -15.35
N ASP A 307 8.27 9.28 -14.11
CA ASP A 307 9.41 9.89 -13.39
C ASP A 307 9.95 8.97 -12.29
N PHE A 308 10.63 7.90 -12.70
CA PHE A 308 11.40 7.04 -11.80
C PHE A 308 12.70 7.77 -11.37
N ILE A 309 12.78 8.19 -10.10
CA ILE A 309 14.01 8.70 -9.50
C ILE A 309 14.91 7.50 -9.11
N HIS A 310 16.16 7.51 -9.58
CA HIS A 310 17.15 6.45 -9.40
C HIS A 310 17.53 6.21 -7.91
N PRO A 311 17.91 4.99 -7.49
CA PRO A 311 18.11 4.63 -6.06
C PRO A 311 19.28 5.30 -5.33
N GLU A 312 20.11 6.11 -5.98
CA GLU A 312 21.40 6.56 -5.43
C GLU A 312 21.35 7.88 -4.63
N LEU A 313 20.18 8.49 -4.46
CA LEU A 313 20.04 9.77 -3.74
C LEU A 313 19.53 9.65 -2.29
N TRP A 314 19.72 8.48 -1.66
CA TRP A 314 19.20 8.19 -0.31
C TRP A 314 20.29 8.13 0.76
N SER A 315 21.53 8.47 0.43
CA SER A 315 22.61 8.59 1.41
C SER A 315 22.43 9.89 2.19
N LEU A 316 21.94 9.78 3.42
CA LEU A 316 22.05 10.84 4.41
C LEU A 316 23.54 11.12 4.65
N ASP A 317 23.94 12.35 4.34
CA ASP A 317 25.27 12.90 4.57
C ASP A 317 25.56 12.90 6.08
N GLU A 318 26.42 12.00 6.55
CA GLU A 318 27.08 12.11 7.85
C GLU A 318 28.42 12.82 7.64
N GLY A 319 28.47 14.11 7.98
CA GLY A 319 29.70 14.85 8.30
C GLY A 319 29.43 15.69 9.56
N ASP A 320 30.30 15.85 10.54
CA ASP A 320 31.72 15.54 10.69
C ASP A 320 32.10 15.68 12.19
N GLY A 321 33.13 14.96 12.64
CA GLY A 321 34.10 15.46 13.63
C GLY A 321 33.85 15.31 15.15
N GLY A 322 34.44 14.27 15.78
CA GLY A 322 34.74 14.25 17.22
C GLY A 322 35.33 12.92 17.72
N PRO A 323 36.37 12.91 18.59
CA PRO A 323 37.46 11.94 18.50
C PRO A 323 37.26 10.60 19.21
N SER A 324 38.00 9.61 18.70
CA SER A 324 38.17 8.24 19.18
C SER A 324 38.42 8.14 20.69
N ILE A 325 37.61 7.31 21.36
CA ILE A 325 37.92 6.70 22.65
C ILE A 325 37.72 5.20 22.49
N GLU A 326 38.81 4.43 22.67
CA GLU A 326 38.81 2.97 22.68
C GLU A 326 37.94 2.42 23.85
N PRO A 327 37.21 1.31 23.65
CA PRO A 327 36.36 0.75 24.68
C PRO A 327 37.19 -0.02 25.72
N THR A 328 37.09 0.41 26.97
CA THR A 328 37.63 -0.30 28.13
C THR A 328 36.74 -1.49 28.48
N ASP A 329 37.40 -2.61 28.78
CA ASP A 329 36.84 -3.89 29.22
C ASP A 329 35.66 -3.77 30.20
N TYR A 330 34.55 -4.45 29.89
CA TYR A 330 33.60 -4.89 30.91
C TYR A 330 33.22 -6.36 30.73
N ILE A 331 33.62 -7.09 31.76
CA ILE A 331 33.44 -8.51 32.05
C ILE A 331 31.94 -8.83 32.23
N ILE A 332 31.51 -9.93 31.60
CA ILE A 332 30.24 -10.62 31.87
C ILE A 332 30.40 -11.42 33.18
N PRO A 333 29.47 -11.32 34.14
CA PRO A 333 29.24 -12.41 35.08
C PRO A 333 27.94 -13.15 34.73
N ASP A 334 28.16 -14.41 34.37
CA ASP A 334 27.20 -15.50 34.32
C ASP A 334 26.37 -15.59 35.61
N ARG A 335 25.05 -15.80 35.51
CA ARG A 335 24.24 -16.22 36.67
C ARG A 335 23.12 -17.18 36.26
N VAL A 336 23.49 -18.45 36.25
CA VAL A 336 22.88 -19.56 37.01
C VAL A 336 21.36 -19.74 36.90
N VAL A 337 21.02 -20.76 36.12
CA VAL A 337 19.87 -21.65 36.26
C VAL A 337 19.77 -22.19 37.70
N MET A 338 18.61 -22.10 38.35
CA MET A 338 18.15 -23.21 39.20
C MET A 338 16.63 -23.25 39.33
N GLU A 339 16.12 -24.44 39.07
CA GLU A 339 14.73 -24.89 39.04
C GLU A 339 14.02 -24.71 40.39
N THR A 340 12.71 -24.47 40.35
CA THR A 340 11.80 -24.89 41.42
C THR A 340 10.64 -25.66 40.79
N ALA A 341 10.75 -26.98 40.85
CA ALA A 341 9.63 -27.90 40.68
C ALA A 341 9.13 -28.31 42.08
N LEU A 342 7.84 -28.09 42.30
CA LEU A 342 6.87 -28.97 42.95
C LEU A 342 7.43 -30.19 43.71
N GLN A 343 7.29 -30.20 45.04
CA GLN A 343 6.65 -31.26 45.87
C GLN A 343 6.99 -31.06 47.35
N GLY A 344 5.96 -30.97 48.19
CA GLY A 344 6.05 -30.85 49.65
C GLY A 344 4.85 -30.11 50.22
#